data_AF-A0A7J0GT26-F1
#
_entry.id   AF-A0A7J0GT26-F1
#
_cell.length_a   1.000
_cell.length_b   1.000
_cell.length_c   1.000
_cell.angle_alpha   90.00
_cell.angle_beta   90.00
_cell.angle_gamma   90.00
#
_symmetry.space_group_name_H-M   'P 1'
#
loop_
_entity.id
_entity.type
_entity.pdbx_description
1 polymer ?
#
loop_
_entity_poly.entity_id
_entity_poly.type
_entity_poly.pdbx_seq_one_letter_code
_entity_poly.pdbx_strand_id
1 'polypeptide(L)'
;MTGSICANTDSKNQEFKFRCILKADLLSWELTAPWTGVQVKVPVKFIVGDLDLVYSIPGIKEYIHNGGFQRDVPLLEEVVVMEGVTHFINLEKPEEISKHIHEFIKKF
;
A
#
# COMPACT_ATOMS: atom_id res chain seq x y z
N MET A 1 18.16 -7.98 27.67
CA MET A 1 18.44 -9.27 27.02
C MET A 1 17.24 -10.17 27.23
N THR A 2 16.26 -10.08 26.34
CA THR A 2 15.25 -11.13 26.12
C THR A 2 14.93 -11.09 24.63
N GLY A 3 15.84 -11.69 23.85
CA GLY A 3 15.53 -12.05 22.48
C GLY A 3 14.52 -13.19 22.52
N SER A 4 13.40 -13.00 21.84
CA SER A 4 12.69 -14.08 21.17
C SER A 4 12.44 -13.65 19.74
N ILE A 5 13.53 -13.84 19.01
CA ILE A 5 13.63 -14.12 17.58
C ILE A 5 12.37 -14.86 17.14
N CYS A 6 11.72 -14.41 16.07
CA CYS A 6 10.83 -15.26 15.28
C CYS A 6 11.66 -16.35 14.60
N ALA A 7 12.34 -17.19 15.38
CA ALA A 7 13.10 -18.35 14.92
C ALA A 7 12.23 -19.57 15.17
N ASN A 8 11.19 -19.72 14.37
CA ASN A 8 10.70 -21.04 14.06
C ASN A 8 10.02 -21.01 12.69
N THR A 9 10.75 -21.47 11.68
CA THR A 9 10.26 -21.66 10.32
C THR A 9 9.40 -22.92 10.26
N ASP A 10 8.28 -22.94 10.99
CA ASP A 10 7.24 -23.92 10.68
C ASP A 10 6.25 -23.27 9.71
N SER A 11 6.57 -23.43 8.42
CA SER A 11 5.82 -22.87 7.29
C SER A 11 4.37 -23.34 7.21
N LYS A 12 3.96 -24.31 8.03
CA LYS A 12 2.64 -24.93 8.01
C LYS A 12 1.64 -24.37 9.02
N ASN A 13 2.08 -23.56 9.99
CA ASN A 13 1.17 -23.00 10.98
C ASN A 13 0.72 -21.57 10.60
N GLN A 14 -0.48 -21.45 10.06
CA GLN A 14 -1.07 -20.18 9.63
C GLN A 14 -1.29 -19.21 10.81
N GLU A 15 -1.67 -19.70 11.99
CA GLU A 15 -1.83 -18.86 13.19
C GLU A 15 -0.49 -18.27 13.67
N PHE A 16 0.59 -19.04 13.57
CA PHE A 16 1.93 -18.55 13.92
C PHE A 16 2.40 -17.44 12.97
N LYS A 17 2.11 -17.58 11.66
CA LYS A 17 2.41 -16.54 10.67
C LYS A 17 1.66 -15.24 10.95
N PHE A 18 0.35 -15.30 11.23
CA PHE A 18 -0.42 -14.11 11.58
C PHE A 18 0.10 -13.43 12.84
N ARG A 19 0.47 -14.19 13.88
CA ARG A 19 1.04 -13.63 15.11
C ARG A 19 2.37 -12.91 14.87
N CYS A 20 3.20 -13.43 13.96
CA CYS A 20 4.48 -12.80 13.60
C CYS A 20 4.28 -11.52 12.79
N ILE A 21 3.33 -11.49 11.85
CA ILE A 21 3.02 -10.29 11.06
C ILE A 21 2.53 -9.16 11.97
N LEU A 22 1.55 -9.43 12.83
CA LEU A 22 1.02 -8.42 13.76
C LEU A 22 2.09 -7.85 14.70
N LYS A 23 3.05 -8.68 15.12
CA LYS A 23 4.20 -8.21 15.93
C LYS A 23 5.16 -7.35 15.11
N ALA A 24 5.36 -7.67 13.84
CA ALA A 24 6.21 -6.89 12.95
C ALA A 24 5.60 -5.51 12.66
N ASP A 25 4.27 -5.39 12.58
CA ASP A 25 3.60 -4.10 12.34
C ASP A 25 3.81 -3.11 13.49
N LEU A 26 3.69 -3.58 14.74
CA LEU A 26 3.95 -2.75 15.93
C LEU A 26 5.41 -2.28 16.00
N LEU A 27 6.36 -3.18 15.72
CA LEU A 27 7.78 -2.82 15.68
C LEU A 27 8.09 -1.87 14.51
N SER A 28 7.46 -2.07 13.36
CA SER A 28 7.62 -1.19 12.20
C SER A 28 7.12 0.22 12.52
N TRP A 29 6.02 0.36 13.26
CA TRP A 29 5.52 1.65 13.73
C TRP A 29 6.53 2.39 14.62
N GLU A 30 7.12 1.69 15.61
CA GLU A 30 8.15 2.28 16.47
C GLU A 30 9.40 2.68 15.69
N LEU A 31 9.86 1.80 14.79
CA LEU A 31 11.07 2.05 14.01
C LEU A 31 10.87 3.16 12.99
N THR A 32 9.67 3.37 12.47
CA THR A 32 9.37 4.41 11.47
C THR A 32 9.12 5.80 12.06
N ALA A 33 9.17 5.97 13.39
CA ALA A 33 8.97 7.26 14.06
C ALA A 33 9.85 8.42 13.51
N PRO A 34 11.14 8.23 13.13
CA PRO A 34 11.94 9.31 12.55
C PRO A 34 11.42 9.88 11.22
N TRP A 35 10.53 9.15 10.53
CA TRP A 35 9.94 9.59 9.26
C TRP A 35 8.59 10.31 9.44
N THR A 36 8.18 10.59 10.68
CA THR A 36 6.93 11.33 10.97
C THR A 36 6.94 12.69 10.26
N GLY A 37 5.93 12.94 9.42
CA GLY A 37 5.77 14.20 8.68
C GLY A 37 6.70 14.37 7.47
N VAL A 38 7.53 13.37 7.15
CA VAL A 38 8.40 13.40 5.96
C VAL A 38 7.58 13.07 4.72
N GLN A 39 7.73 13.89 3.67
CA GLN A 39 7.06 13.69 2.39
C GLN A 39 7.80 12.70 1.48
N VAL A 40 7.04 11.96 0.69
CA VAL A 40 7.56 11.10 -0.38
C VAL A 40 7.79 11.95 -1.63
N LYS A 41 9.07 12.14 -2.01
CA LYS A 41 9.48 13.05 -3.11
C LYS A 41 9.76 12.34 -4.44
N VAL A 42 9.31 11.09 -4.60
CA VAL A 42 9.37 10.39 -5.90
C VAL A 42 8.07 10.66 -6.67
N PRO A 43 8.10 10.74 -8.01
CA PRO A 43 6.86 10.73 -8.81
C PRO A 43 6.07 9.45 -8.56
N VAL A 44 4.77 9.57 -8.31
CA VAL A 44 3.90 8.42 -7.97
C VAL A 44 2.65 8.41 -8.85
N LYS A 45 2.26 7.22 -9.29
CA LYS A 45 0.94 6.95 -9.85
C LYS A 45 0.24 5.90 -8.98
N PHE A 46 -0.93 6.24 -8.45
CA PHE A 46 -1.72 5.36 -7.61
C PHE A 46 -2.97 4.90 -8.36
N ILE A 47 -3.19 3.58 -8.38
CA ILE A 47 -4.29 2.91 -9.10
C ILE A 47 -4.95 1.95 -8.13
N VAL A 48 -6.27 2.00 -8.02
CA VAL A 48 -7.04 1.17 -7.08
C VAL A 48 -8.37 0.74 -7.69
N GLY A 49 -8.86 -0.44 -7.33
CA GLY A 49 -10.20 -0.89 -7.67
C GLY A 49 -11.26 -0.22 -6.79
N ASP A 50 -12.41 0.12 -7.35
CA ASP A 50 -13.54 0.71 -6.60
C ASP A 50 -14.13 -0.25 -5.54
N LEU A 51 -14.01 -1.56 -5.77
CA LEU A 51 -14.43 -2.63 -4.87
C LEU A 51 -13.28 -3.17 -3.99
N ASP A 52 -12.11 -2.53 -3.98
CA ASP A 52 -10.99 -2.94 -3.13
C ASP A 52 -11.37 -2.78 -1.64
N LEU A 53 -11.10 -3.84 -0.86
CA LEU A 53 -11.31 -3.86 0.59
C LEU A 53 -10.51 -2.74 1.28
N VAL A 54 -9.25 -2.51 0.88
CA VAL A 54 -8.38 -1.47 1.45
C VAL A 54 -8.92 -0.08 1.15
N TYR A 55 -9.42 0.13 -0.07
CA TYR A 55 -10.07 1.38 -0.46
C TYR A 55 -11.38 1.64 0.28
N SER A 56 -12.00 0.60 0.82
CA SER A 56 -13.25 0.66 1.57
C SER A 56 -13.05 0.82 3.08
N ILE A 57 -11.81 0.84 3.57
CA ILE A 57 -11.52 1.11 4.99
C ILE A 57 -11.95 2.55 5.33
N PRO A 58 -12.65 2.77 6.46
CA PRO A 58 -13.07 4.12 6.88
C PRO A 58 -11.90 5.11 6.91
N GLY A 59 -12.06 6.27 6.29
CA GLY A 59 -11.04 7.33 6.25
C GLY A 59 -10.08 7.26 5.05
N ILE A 60 -9.99 6.13 4.35
CA ILE A 60 -9.05 5.97 3.23
C ILE A 60 -9.50 6.76 2.00
N LYS A 61 -10.79 6.72 1.66
CA LYS A 61 -11.32 7.51 0.51
C LYS A 61 -11.13 9.00 0.77
N GLU A 62 -11.40 9.45 1.98
CA GLU A 62 -11.23 10.84 2.39
C GLU A 62 -9.75 11.24 2.35
N TYR A 63 -8.84 10.38 2.83
CA TYR A 63 -7.41 10.64 2.76
C TYR A 63 -6.91 10.77 1.31
N ILE A 64 -7.32 9.85 0.44
CA ILE A 64 -6.92 9.81 -0.97
C ILE A 64 -7.44 11.04 -1.73
N HIS A 65 -8.73 11.37 -1.59
CA HIS A 65 -9.39 12.37 -2.44
C HIS A 65 -9.42 13.78 -1.85
N ASN A 66 -9.36 13.95 -0.52
CA ASN A 66 -9.47 15.27 0.13
C ASN A 66 -8.11 15.93 0.38
N GLY A 67 -7.08 15.54 -0.39
CA GLY A 67 -5.75 16.17 -0.37
C GLY A 67 -4.78 15.68 0.72
N GLY A 68 -5.21 14.76 1.60
CA GLY A 68 -4.32 14.16 2.60
C GLY A 68 -3.16 13.40 1.95
N PHE A 69 -3.48 12.58 0.94
CA PHE A 69 -2.50 11.80 0.21
C PHE A 69 -1.56 12.67 -0.62
N GLN A 70 -2.08 13.70 -1.28
CA GLN A 70 -1.28 14.66 -2.05
C GLN A 70 -0.35 15.51 -1.15
N ARG A 71 -0.78 15.83 0.07
CA ARG A 71 0.07 16.52 1.05
C ARG A 71 1.30 15.69 1.41
N ASP A 72 1.14 14.39 1.61
CA ASP A 72 2.22 13.49 2.02
C ASP A 72 3.06 13.00 0.82
N VAL A 73 2.45 12.97 -0.39
CA VAL A 73 3.07 12.62 -1.67
C VAL A 73 2.88 13.77 -2.69
N PRO A 74 3.69 14.84 -2.63
CA PRO A 74 3.48 16.04 -3.44
C PRO A 74 3.62 15.84 -4.96
N LEU A 75 4.26 14.76 -5.41
CA LEU A 75 4.43 14.42 -6.84
C LEU A 75 3.50 13.28 -7.29
N LEU A 76 2.38 13.12 -6.60
CA LEU A 76 1.32 12.17 -6.98
C LEU A 76 0.58 12.67 -8.23
N GLU A 77 0.54 11.85 -9.28
CA GLU A 77 -0.35 12.04 -10.43
C GLU A 77 -1.82 11.77 -10.04
N GLU A 78 -2.75 12.17 -10.90
CA GLU A 78 -4.18 11.91 -10.70
C GLU A 78 -4.44 10.44 -10.35
N VAL A 79 -5.20 10.23 -9.27
CA VAL A 79 -5.55 8.90 -8.76
C VAL A 79 -6.50 8.23 -9.74
N VAL A 80 -6.18 6.99 -10.13
CA VAL A 80 -7.04 6.18 -11.00
C VAL A 80 -7.87 5.23 -10.14
N VAL A 81 -9.19 5.37 -10.19
CA VAL A 81 -10.14 4.43 -9.59
C VAL A 81 -10.78 3.61 -10.68
N MET A 82 -10.54 2.30 -10.67
CA MET A 82 -11.04 1.37 -11.70
C MET A 82 -12.41 0.84 -11.31
N GLU A 83 -13.42 1.08 -12.15
CA GLU A 83 -14.79 0.62 -11.92
C GLU A 83 -14.92 -0.90 -12.11
N GLY A 84 -15.62 -1.55 -11.17
CA GLY A 84 -15.92 -2.97 -11.16
C GLY A 84 -14.71 -3.87 -10.89
N VAL A 85 -13.66 -3.35 -10.24
CA VAL A 85 -12.40 -4.09 -10.00
C VAL A 85 -12.18 -4.22 -8.50
N THR A 86 -11.79 -5.42 -8.06
CA THR A 86 -11.50 -5.69 -6.64
C THR A 86 -10.02 -5.46 -6.32
N HIS A 87 -9.45 -6.23 -5.40
CA HIS A 87 -8.12 -6.05 -4.86
C HIS A 87 -6.99 -6.41 -5.85
N PHE A 88 -7.22 -7.38 -6.73
CA PHE A 88 -6.18 -7.90 -7.63
C PHE A 88 -6.26 -7.28 -9.02
N ILE A 89 -6.16 -5.95 -9.09
CA ILE A 89 -6.31 -5.15 -10.34
C ILE A 89 -5.41 -5.63 -11.49
N ASN A 90 -4.22 -6.12 -11.16
CA ASN A 90 -3.22 -6.60 -12.12
C ASN A 90 -3.56 -7.98 -12.71
N LEU A 91 -4.48 -8.73 -12.10
CA LEU A 91 -5.01 -9.99 -12.63
C LEU A 91 -6.38 -9.80 -13.27
N GLU A 92 -7.20 -8.91 -12.73
CA GLU A 92 -8.54 -8.63 -13.24
C GLU A 92 -8.54 -7.81 -14.54
N LYS A 93 -7.63 -6.83 -14.66
CA LYS A 93 -7.47 -5.99 -15.87
C LYS A 93 -5.99 -5.82 -16.26
N PRO A 94 -5.30 -6.91 -16.63
CA PRO A 94 -3.85 -6.90 -16.85
C PRO A 94 -3.41 -5.96 -17.98
N GLU A 95 -4.18 -5.84 -19.06
CA GLU A 95 -3.85 -4.97 -20.19
C GLU A 95 -3.91 -3.48 -19.80
N GLU A 96 -4.95 -3.09 -19.04
CA GLU A 96 -5.14 -1.71 -18.59
C GLU A 96 -4.05 -1.29 -17.62
N ILE A 97 -3.71 -2.15 -16.65
CA ILE A 97 -2.61 -1.92 -15.71
C ILE A 97 -1.27 -1.84 -16.44
N SER A 98 -1.00 -2.75 -17.38
CA SER A 98 0.24 -2.75 -18.17
C SER A 98 0.38 -1.46 -18.98
N LYS A 99 -0.71 -0.99 -19.58
CA LYS A 99 -0.75 0.30 -20.30
C LYS A 99 -0.45 1.47 -19.36
N HIS A 100 -1.09 1.52 -18.19
CA HIS A 100 -0.85 2.58 -17.22
C HIS A 100 0.61 2.64 -16.73
N ILE A 101 1.22 1.48 -16.48
CA ILE A 101 2.64 1.38 -16.10
C ILE A 101 3.51 1.90 -17.23
N HIS A 102 3.32 1.40 -18.45
CA HIS A 102 4.12 1.76 -19.61
C HIS A 102 4.02 3.27 -19.93
N GLU A 103 2.82 3.85 -19.88
CA GLU A 103 2.61 5.28 -20.11
C GLU A 103 3.25 6.15 -19.01
N PHE A 104 3.22 5.70 -17.75
CA PHE A 104 3.82 6.44 -16.64
C PHE A 104 5.35 6.46 -16.74
N ILE A 105 5.97 5.30 -16.92
CA ILE A 105 7.44 5.21 -16.96
C ILE A 105 8.03 5.91 -18.18
N LYS A 106 7.31 5.99 -19.31
CA LYS A 106 7.76 6.68 -20.52
C LYS A 106 7.84 8.21 -20.40
N LYS A 107 7.35 8.79 -19.30
CA LYS A 107 7.48 10.23 -19.03
C LYS A 107 8.89 10.61 -18.56
N PHE A 108 9.74 9.63 -18.25
CA PHE A 108 11.11 9.78 -17.73
C PHE A 108 12.11 9.09 -18.66
#